data_AF-A0A0K8Q1W6-F1
#
_entry.id   AF-A0A0K8Q1W6-F1
#
_cell.length_a   1.000
_cell.length_b   1.000
_cell.length_c   1.000
_cell.angle_alpha   90.00
_cell.angle_beta   90.00
_cell.angle_gamma   90.00
#
_symmetry.space_group_name_H-M   'P 1'
#
loop_
_entity.id
_entity.type
_entity.pdbx_description
1 polymer ?
#
loop_
_entity_poly.entity_id
_entity_poly.type
_entity_poly.pdbx_seq_one_letter_code
_entity_poly.pdbx_strand_id
1 'polypeptide(L)' 'MPKAFPEEFRRDVVAVARKGESPIIQIGRDFGVSPAALHRWMKIADKEDGVKPGAVAMVPGLLARSL' A
#
# COMPACT_ATOMS: atom_id res chain seq x y z
N MET A 1 23.18 2.50 15.22
CA MET A 1 21.92 1.96 14.67
C MET A 1 21.96 2.09 13.15
N PRO A 2 21.75 1.02 12.36
CA PRO A 2 21.49 1.20 10.94
C PRO A 2 20.31 2.15 10.78
N LYS A 3 20.47 3.19 9.95
CA LYS A 3 19.44 4.20 9.74
C LYS A 3 18.29 3.54 8.99
N ALA A 4 17.18 3.31 9.69
CA ALA A 4 15.99 2.77 9.07
C ALA A 4 15.49 3.73 7.99
N PHE A 5 14.92 3.19 6.92
CA PHE A 5 14.26 4.02 5.91
C PHE A 5 13.14 4.84 6.54
N PRO A 6 12.98 6.12 6.15
CA PRO A 6 11.86 6.95 6.57
C PRO A 6 10.53 6.25 6.32
N GLU A 7 9.53 6.54 7.16
CA GLU A 7 8.21 5.92 7.00
C GLU A 7 7.52 6.32 5.69
N GLU A 8 7.61 7.59 5.30
CA GLU A 8 7.05 8.10 4.04
C GLU A 8 7.60 7.34 2.83
N PHE A 9 8.92 7.16 2.77
CA PHE A 9 9.57 6.37 1.72
C PHE A 9 9.04 4.93 1.66
N ARG A 10 8.86 4.28 2.82
CA ARG A 10 8.31 2.92 2.88
C ARG A 10 6.87 2.88 2.35
N ARG A 11 6.05 3.89 2.66
CA ARG A 11 4.66 4.01 2.19
C ARG A 11 4.61 4.22 0.68
N ASP A 12 5.45 5.09 0.12
CA ASP A 12 5.49 5.38 -1.31
C ASP A 12 5.89 4.14 -2.13
N VAL A 13 6.94 3.44 -1.70
CA VAL A 13 7.39 2.22 -2.39
C VAL A 13 6.34 1.10 -2.27
N VAL A 14 5.66 0.98 -1.13
CA VAL A 14 4.55 0.03 -0.95
C VAL A 14 3.36 0.40 -1.84
N ALA A 15 3.03 1.69 -1.99
CA ALA A 15 1.96 2.14 -2.87
C ALA A 15 2.25 1.78 -4.33
N VAL A 16 3.49 2.01 -4.80
CA VAL A 16 3.94 1.60 -6.14
C VAL A 16 3.87 0.08 -6.31
N ALA A 17 4.33 -0.69 -5.30
CA ALA A 17 4.24 -2.15 -5.35
C ALA A 17 2.79 -2.67 -5.37
N ARG A 18 1.86 -2.01 -4.66
CA ARG A 18 0.44 -2.34 -4.64
C ARG A 18 -0.28 -2.03 -5.96
N LYS A 19 0.20 -1.06 -6.75
CA LYS A 19 -0.35 -0.80 -8.09
C LYS A 19 -0.17 -2.00 -9.04
N GLY A 20 0.79 -2.88 -8.77
CA GLY A 20 1.03 -4.09 -9.56
C GLY A 20 1.60 -3.81 -10.96
N GLU A 21 2.10 -2.61 -11.21
CA GLU A 21 2.68 -2.20 -12.51
C GLU A 21 4.01 -2.89 -12.81
N SER A 22 4.68 -3.45 -11.80
CA SER A 22 5.95 -4.14 -11.93
C SER A 22 6.14 -5.19 -10.84
N PRO A 23 6.95 -6.24 -11.08
CA PRO A 23 7.24 -7.24 -10.06
C PRO A 23 8.05 -6.63 -8.91
N ILE A 24 7.74 -7.08 -7.68
CA ILE A 24 8.32 -6.60 -6.41
C ILE A 24 9.87 -6.63 -6.43
N ILE A 25 10.45 -7.61 -7.12
CA ILE A 25 11.91 -7.74 -7.23
C ILE A 25 12.51 -6.59 -8.07
N GLN A 26 11.87 -6.19 -9.17
CA GLN A 26 12.32 -5.05 -9.97
C GLN A 26 12.11 -3.74 -9.24
N ILE A 27 10.95 -3.56 -8.59
CA ILE A 27 10.66 -2.37 -7.78
C ILE A 27 11.71 -2.23 -6.67
N GLY A 28 11.97 -3.29 -5.90
CA GLY A 28 13.01 -3.26 -4.87
C GLY A 28 14.38 -2.85 -5.44
N ARG A 29 14.77 -3.40 -6.59
CA ARG A 29 16.04 -3.07 -7.24
C ARG A 29 16.11 -1.60 -7.70
N ASP A 30 15.03 -1.08 -8.27
CA ASP A 30 14.93 0.30 -8.75
C ASP A 30 15.04 1.32 -7.60
N PHE A 31 14.34 1.05 -6.50
CA PHE A 31 14.34 1.91 -5.30
C PHE A 31 15.51 1.66 -4.34
N GLY A 32 16.40 0.72 -4.64
CA GLY A 32 17.53 0.36 -3.75
C GLY A 32 17.11 -0.34 -2.45
N VAL A 33 15.96 -1.01 -2.46
CA VAL A 33 15.38 -1.73 -1.32
C VAL A 33 15.44 -3.24 -1.57
N SER A 34 15.88 -4.01 -0.59
CA SER A 34 15.86 -5.47 -0.70
C SER A 34 14.42 -5.99 -0.87
N PRO A 35 14.14 -6.91 -1.82
CA PRO A 35 12.79 -7.44 -2.05
C PRO A 35 12.11 -8.01 -0.80
N ALA A 36 12.90 -8.63 0.08
CA ALA A 36 12.43 -9.14 1.37
C ALA A 36 11.95 -8.02 2.33
N ALA A 37 12.62 -6.86 2.32
CA ALA A 37 12.21 -5.69 3.12
C ALA A 37 10.91 -5.10 2.59
N LEU A 38 10.78 -4.97 1.27
CA LEU A 38 9.56 -4.51 0.62
C LEU A 38 8.39 -5.44 0.90
N HIS A 39 8.58 -6.76 0.80
CA HIS A 39 7.55 -7.75 1.13
C HIS A 39 7.08 -7.64 2.59
N ARG A 40 8.01 -7.43 3.53
CA ARG A 40 7.67 -7.17 4.94
C ARG A 40 6.88 -5.87 5.12
N TRP A 41 7.25 -4.80 4.43
CA TRP A 41 6.53 -3.53 4.50
C TRP A 41 5.12 -3.64 3.94
N MET A 42 4.91 -4.36 2.84
CA MET A 42 3.57 -4.63 2.31
C MET A 42 2.70 -5.38 3.32
N LYS A 43 3.24 -6.40 4.00
CA LYS A 43 2.51 -7.15 5.03
C LYS A 43 2.14 -6.29 6.25
N ILE A 44 3.00 -5.36 6.63
CA ILE A 44 2.71 -4.41 7.71
C ILE A 44 1.64 -3.41 7.24
N ALA A 45 1.81 -2.84 6.05
CA ALA A 45 0.83 -1.91 5.48
C ALA A 45 -0.55 -2.55 5.32
N ASP A 46 -0.62 -3.82 4.93
CA ASP A 46 -1.88 -4.58 4.85
C ASP A 46 -2.61 -4.70 6.20
N LYS A 47 -1.83 -4.87 7.27
CA LYS A 47 -2.35 -4.91 8.63
C LYS A 47 -2.81 -3.53 9.13
N GLU A 48 -2.05 -2.48 8.85
CA GLU A 48 -2.34 -1.10 9.28
C GLU A 48 -3.51 -0.48 8.51
N ASP A 49 -3.58 -0.71 7.19
CA ASP A 49 -4.66 -0.28 6.30
C ASP A 49 -5.98 -1.02 6.61
N GLY A 50 -5.91 -2.06 7.45
CA GLY A 50 -7.09 -2.74 7.97
C GLY A 50 -7.94 -3.31 6.85
N VAL A 51 -7.32 -3.79 5.76
CA VAL A 51 -7.97 -4.46 4.62
C VAL A 51 -8.57 -5.78 5.12
N LYS A 52 -9.66 -5.65 5.87
CA LYS A 52 -10.72 -6.63 5.91
C LYS A 52 -11.29 -6.61 4.48
N PRO A 53 -11.34 -7.74 3.77
CA PRO A 53 -12.06 -7.80 2.50
C PRO A 53 -13.53 -7.48 2.80
N GLY A 54 -13.96 -6.24 2.56
CA GLY A 54 -15.34 -5.82 2.90
C GLY A 54 -15.59 -4.33 3.16
N ALA A 55 -14.58 -3.46 3.21
CA ALA A 55 -14.83 -2.01 3.25
C ALA A 55 -15.12 -1.47 1.84
N VAL A 56 -16.21 -1.97 1.23
CA VAL A 56 -16.89 -1.21 0.19
C VAL A 56 -17.27 0.13 0.82
N ALA A 57 -16.84 1.21 0.20
CA ALA A 57 -17.32 2.55 0.49
C ALA A 57 -18.84 2.54 0.31
N MET A 58 -19.57 2.41 1.41
CA MET A 58 -20.98 2.73 1.45
C MET A 58 -21.08 4.24 1.27
N VAL A 59 -21.50 4.67 0.09
CA VAL A 59 -21.99 6.03 -0.18
C VAL A 59 -23.52 5.99 -0.07
N PRO A 60 -24.15 6.22 1.10
CA PRO A 60 -25.60 6.41 1.16
C PRO A 60 -25.87 7.90 0.97
N GLY A 61 -25.91 8.39 -0.26
CA GLY A 61 -26.02 9.83 -0.48
C GLY A 61 -26.63 10.32 -1.78
N LEU A 62 -27.00 9.43 -2.71
CA LEU A 62 -27.66 9.86 -3.93
C LEU A 62 -28.88 8.98 -4.15
N LEU A 63 -30.06 9.59 -4.10
CA LEU A 63 -31.38 9.15 -4.59
C LEU A 63 -32.48 9.37 -3.54
N ALA A 64 -32.83 10.64 -3.28
CA ALA A 64 -34.20 10.99 -2.92
C ALA A 64 -34.37 12.52 -2.96
N ARG A 65 -34.53 13.08 -4.17
CA ARG A 65 -35.26 14.34 -4.31
C ARG A 65 -35.83 14.48 -5.71
N SER A 66 -36.98 13.85 -5.92
CA SER A 66 -37.93 14.27 -6.97
C SER A 66 -39.31 13.72 -6.64
N LEU A 67 -40.07 14.47 -5.85
CA LEU A 67 -41.53 14.56 -5.86
C LEU A 67 -41.90 15.99 -5.47
#